data_AF-A0A2G5X9G0-F1
#
_entry.id   AF-A0A2G5X9G0-F1
#
_cell.length_a   1.000
_cell.length_b   1.000
_cell.length_c   1.000
_cell.angle_alpha   90.00
_cell.angle_beta   90.00
_cell.angle_gamma   90.00
#
_symmetry.space_group_name_H-M   'P 1'
#
loop_
_entity.id
_entity.type
_entity.pdbx_description
1 polymer ?
#
loop_
_entity_poly.entity_id
_entity_poly.type
_entity_poly.pdbx_seq_one_letter_code
_entity_poly.pdbx_strand_id
1 'polypeptide(L)'
;MLRKLFYITFLAVILAGCQTADKNSTSNTPQEALEQLHTDEGYAEVVKIYRTLEVDNNKVISVYKGTLDDTEEIFIAKLNREKDDTWTVTDAIGIGMPSEENLGESTKTSSFEAGFTKKNNAPSPNTKLVQTDDKKYRVWVKVIE
;
A
#
# COMPACT_ATOMS: atom_id res chain seq x y z
N MET A 1 9.14 -23.00 52.39
CA MET A 1 9.75 -22.31 51.23
C MET A 1 8.84 -22.22 50.00
N LEU A 2 7.67 -22.88 49.97
CA LEU A 2 6.74 -22.86 48.83
C LEU A 2 5.98 -21.53 48.64
N ARG A 3 5.68 -20.81 49.72
CA ARG A 3 4.96 -19.51 49.67
C ARG A 3 5.75 -18.40 48.98
N LYS A 4 7.08 -18.38 49.13
CA LYS A 4 7.93 -17.35 48.49
C LYS A 4 8.11 -17.58 46.99
N LEU A 5 8.02 -18.84 46.53
CA LEU A 5 8.06 -19.16 45.10
C LEU A 5 6.82 -18.62 44.37
N PHE A 6 5.65 -18.67 44.99
CA PHE A 6 4.39 -18.22 44.38
C PHE A 6 4.37 -16.72 44.04
N TYR A 7 5.01 -15.88 44.87
CA TYR A 7 5.10 -14.45 44.61
C TYR A 7 6.05 -14.09 43.48
N ILE A 8 7.09 -14.90 43.24
CA ILE A 8 8.07 -14.68 42.18
C ILE A 8 7.48 -15.09 40.82
N THR A 9 6.72 -16.19 40.76
CA THR A 9 6.02 -16.59 39.53
C THR A 9 4.84 -15.68 39.20
N PHE A 10 4.12 -15.14 40.18
CA PHE A 10 3.00 -14.21 39.89
C PHE A 10 3.48 -12.85 39.36
N LEU A 11 4.64 -12.35 39.82
CA LEU A 11 5.22 -11.11 39.31
C LEU A 11 5.72 -11.25 37.85
N ALA A 12 6.21 -12.44 37.47
CA ALA A 12 6.67 -12.73 36.12
C ALA A 12 5.51 -12.79 35.10
N VAL A 13 4.32 -13.22 35.51
CA VAL A 13 3.13 -13.27 34.64
C VAL A 13 2.52 -11.88 34.41
N ILE A 14 2.67 -10.95 35.37
CA ILE A 14 2.22 -9.55 35.20
C ILE A 14 3.18 -8.76 34.30
N LEU A 15 4.48 -9.08 34.31
CA LEU A 15 5.47 -8.49 33.39
C LEU A 15 5.39 -9.03 31.95
N ALA A 16 4.73 -10.18 31.74
CA ALA A 16 4.37 -10.65 30.40
C ALA A 16 3.09 -9.97 29.86
N GLY A 17 2.42 -9.14 30.66
CA GLY A 17 1.26 -8.35 30.28
C GLY A 17 1.63 -6.93 29.85
N CYS A 18 2.28 -6.80 28.70
CA CYS A 18 2.47 -5.59 27.87
C CYS A 18 3.55 -5.99 26.86
N GLN A 19 3.29 -6.26 25.59
CA GLN A 19 2.60 -5.42 24.64
C GLN A 19 1.88 -6.35 23.66
N THR A 20 0.54 -6.34 23.66
CA THR A 20 -0.13 -6.56 22.39
C THR A 20 0.29 -5.40 21.52
N ALA A 21 1.27 -5.65 20.63
CA ALA A 21 1.61 -4.76 19.54
C ALA A 21 0.29 -4.36 18.88
N ASP A 22 -0.07 -3.09 18.99
CA ASP A 22 -1.16 -2.52 18.23
C ASP A 22 -0.82 -2.78 16.75
N LYS A 23 -1.50 -3.75 16.13
CA LYS A 23 -1.34 -4.13 14.72
C LYS A 23 -1.97 -3.12 13.76
N ASN A 24 -2.05 -1.86 14.17
CA ASN A 24 -2.53 -0.78 13.33
C ASN A 24 -1.33 0.13 13.11
N SER A 25 -0.58 -0.16 12.04
CA SER A 25 0.45 0.76 11.57
C SER A 25 -0.25 1.98 11.00
N THR A 26 -0.37 3.02 11.81
CA THR A 26 -0.91 4.32 11.42
C THR A 26 0.23 5.27 11.07
N SER A 27 0.03 6.09 10.05
CA SER A 27 1.03 7.01 9.51
C SER A 27 0.51 8.42 9.42
N ASN A 28 1.38 9.43 9.50
CA ASN A 28 0.94 10.83 9.40
C ASN A 28 0.82 11.30 7.94
N THR A 29 1.46 10.59 7.00
CA THR A 29 1.39 10.90 5.58
C THR A 29 1.08 9.65 4.74
N PRO A 30 0.52 9.82 3.52
CA PRO A 30 0.37 8.69 2.61
C PRO A 30 1.70 8.01 2.25
N GLN A 31 2.80 8.77 2.20
CA GLN A 31 4.12 8.20 1.92
C GLN A 31 4.59 7.30 3.08
N GLU A 32 4.51 7.80 4.31
CA GLU A 32 4.84 7.02 5.51
C GLU A 32 4.00 5.75 5.59
N ALA A 33 2.71 5.83 5.23
CA ALA A 33 1.81 4.67 5.25
C ALA A 33 2.25 3.57 4.27
N LEU A 34 2.79 3.96 3.11
CA LEU A 34 3.37 3.02 2.16
C LEU A 34 4.67 2.43 2.72
N GLU A 35 5.59 3.26 3.22
CA GLU A 35 6.85 2.79 3.81
C GLU A 35 6.61 1.79 4.96
N GLN A 36 5.58 2.03 5.78
CA GLN A 36 5.16 1.14 6.85
C GLN A 36 4.55 -0.17 6.34
N LEU A 37 3.60 -0.12 5.38
CA LEU A 37 3.02 -1.29 4.73
C LEU A 37 4.11 -2.29 4.31
N HIS A 38 5.19 -1.74 3.76
CA HIS A 38 6.30 -2.50 3.23
C HIS A 38 7.27 -3.04 4.30
N THR A 39 7.41 -2.31 5.41
CA THR A 39 8.21 -2.75 6.56
C THR A 39 7.54 -3.91 7.30
N ASP A 40 6.21 -3.88 7.44
CA ASP A 40 5.46 -4.84 8.24
C ASP A 40 5.12 -6.14 7.48
N GLU A 41 4.87 -6.05 6.17
CA GLU A 41 4.50 -7.22 5.36
C GLU A 41 5.70 -7.89 4.67
N GLY A 42 6.90 -7.32 4.79
CA GLY A 42 8.12 -7.85 4.15
C GLY A 42 8.12 -7.71 2.62
N TYR A 43 7.31 -6.80 2.09
CA TYR A 43 7.18 -6.53 0.66
C TYR A 43 7.80 -5.18 0.32
N ALA A 44 8.64 -5.13 -0.71
CA ALA A 44 9.06 -3.99 -1.52
C ALA A 44 9.50 -2.64 -0.86
N GLU A 45 10.73 -2.16 -1.07
CA GLU A 45 11.12 -0.78 -0.68
C GLU A 45 10.43 0.29 -1.55
N VAL A 46 9.87 1.36 -0.97
CA VAL A 46 9.31 2.49 -1.75
C VAL A 46 10.43 3.29 -2.39
N VAL A 47 10.53 3.24 -3.72
CA VAL A 47 11.57 3.97 -4.46
C VAL A 47 11.08 5.35 -4.89
N LYS A 48 9.84 5.44 -5.38
CA LYS A 48 9.32 6.69 -5.97
C LYS A 48 7.82 6.72 -6.03
N ILE A 49 7.19 7.77 -5.52
CA ILE A 49 5.76 8.02 -5.73
C ILE A 49 5.57 8.78 -7.04
N TYR A 50 4.77 8.23 -7.97
CA TYR A 50 4.44 8.91 -9.23
C TYR A 50 3.28 9.88 -9.05
N ARG A 51 2.21 9.41 -8.41
CA ARG A 51 1.01 10.22 -8.20
C ARG A 51 0.16 9.68 -7.07
N THR A 52 -0.30 10.57 -6.21
CA THR A 52 -1.45 10.33 -5.33
C THR A 52 -2.68 10.99 -5.95
N LEU A 53 -3.72 10.19 -6.14
CA LEU A 53 -5.00 10.55 -6.75
C LEU A 53 -6.02 10.69 -5.63
N GLU A 54 -6.61 11.88 -5.50
CA GLU A 54 -7.76 12.08 -4.63
C GLU A 54 -8.98 11.38 -5.24
N VAL A 55 -9.60 10.51 -4.45
CA VAL A 55 -10.82 9.77 -4.83
C VAL A 55 -12.02 10.35 -4.09
N ASP A 56 -11.83 10.67 -2.81
CA ASP A 56 -12.81 11.28 -1.90
C ASP A 56 -12.04 12.05 -0.82
N ASN A 57 -12.73 12.85 0.01
CA ASN A 57 -12.12 13.70 1.05
C ASN A 57 -11.16 12.92 1.98
N ASN A 58 -11.48 11.65 2.25
CA ASN A 58 -10.70 10.80 3.15
C ASN A 58 -10.11 9.58 2.44
N LYS A 59 -10.07 9.55 1.11
CA LYS A 59 -9.62 8.38 0.35
C LYS A 59 -8.72 8.80 -0.81
N VAL A 60 -7.55 8.20 -0.87
CA VAL A 60 -6.60 8.43 -1.97
C VAL A 60 -6.12 7.12 -2.56
N ILE A 61 -5.69 7.15 -3.82
CA ILE A 61 -4.96 6.06 -4.46
C ILE A 61 -3.58 6.56 -4.85
N SER A 62 -2.54 5.93 -4.34
CA SER A 62 -1.15 6.22 -4.68
C SER A 62 -0.62 5.21 -5.69
N VAL A 63 -0.04 5.70 -6.78
CA VAL A 63 0.73 4.93 -7.76
C VAL A 63 2.21 5.21 -7.52
N TYR A 64 3.00 4.18 -7.28
CA TYR A 64 4.41 4.30 -6.90
C TYR A 64 5.24 3.15 -7.48
N LYS A 65 6.56 3.36 -7.54
CA LYS A 65 7.56 2.35 -7.84
C LYS A 65 8.11 1.81 -6.52
N GLY A 66 8.21 0.50 -6.40
CA GLY A 66 8.90 -0.16 -5.30
C GLY A 66 9.84 -1.26 -5.79
N THR A 67 10.69 -1.77 -4.89
CA THR A 67 11.66 -2.84 -5.19
C THR A 67 11.42 -4.06 -4.33
N LEU A 68 10.92 -5.16 -4.89
CA LEU A 68 10.72 -6.45 -4.24
C LEU A 68 11.80 -7.44 -4.72
N ASP A 69 12.56 -8.05 -3.82
CA ASP A 69 13.60 -9.03 -4.18
C ASP A 69 14.53 -8.55 -5.31
N ASP A 70 15.07 -7.33 -5.15
CA ASP A 70 15.90 -6.62 -6.14
C ASP A 70 15.23 -6.35 -7.51
N THR A 71 13.92 -6.56 -7.62
CA THR A 71 13.14 -6.32 -8.82
C THR A 71 12.26 -5.08 -8.65
N GLU A 72 12.44 -4.09 -9.52
CA GLU A 72 11.58 -2.91 -9.54
C GLU A 72 10.21 -3.26 -10.13
N GLU A 73 9.14 -2.81 -9.46
CA GLU A 73 7.76 -2.96 -9.92
C GLU A 73 6.94 -1.69 -9.68
N ILE A 74 5.83 -1.57 -10.41
CA ILE A 74 4.84 -0.54 -10.16
C ILE A 74 3.76 -1.10 -9.24
N PHE A 75 3.51 -0.38 -8.16
CA PHE A 75 2.49 -0.70 -7.17
C PHE A 75 1.43 0.39 -7.10
N ILE A 76 0.25 -0.02 -6.66
CA ILE A 76 -0.91 0.85 -6.49
C ILE A 76 -1.55 0.50 -5.16
N ALA A 77 -1.77 1.51 -4.33
CA ALA A 77 -2.37 1.34 -3.02
C ALA A 77 -3.49 2.36 -2.78
N LYS A 78 -4.57 1.91 -2.17
CA LYS A 78 -5.64 2.74 -1.63
C LYS A 78 -5.34 3.02 -0.16
N LEU A 79 -5.43 4.30 0.20
CA LEU A 79 -5.24 4.77 1.57
C LEU A 79 -6.47 5.53 2.03
N ASN A 80 -6.88 5.27 3.27
CA ASN A 80 -7.93 6.00 3.93
C ASN A 80 -7.35 6.89 5.02
N ARG A 81 -7.85 8.12 5.10
CA ARG A 81 -7.59 9.02 6.23
C ARG A 81 -8.54 8.67 7.36
N GLU A 82 -7.98 8.34 8.51
CA GLU A 82 -8.68 8.07 9.75
C GLU A 82 -9.09 9.38 10.46
N LYS A 83 -9.89 9.25 11.52
CA LYS A 83 -10.43 10.42 12.26
C LYS A 83 -9.38 11.23 13.01
N ASP A 84 -8.25 10.63 13.30
CA ASP A 84 -7.10 11.23 13.98
C ASP A 84 -6.07 11.82 12.99
N ASP A 85 -6.48 12.03 11.73
CA ASP A 85 -5.65 12.53 10.64
C ASP A 85 -4.51 11.60 10.21
N THR A 86 -4.53 10.35 10.67
CA THR A 86 -3.60 9.33 10.20
C THR A 86 -4.07 8.67 8.91
N TRP A 87 -3.15 8.02 8.21
CA TRP A 87 -3.38 7.30 6.97
C TRP A 87 -3.13 5.81 7.18
N THR A 88 -4.05 5.01 6.65
CA THR A 88 -3.98 3.55 6.67
C THR A 88 -4.11 3.02 5.25
N VAL A 89 -3.24 2.09 4.85
CA VAL A 89 -3.40 1.36 3.58
C VAL A 89 -4.50 0.31 3.76
N THR A 90 -5.49 0.30 2.86
CA THR A 90 -6.62 -0.64 2.94
C THR A 90 -6.66 -1.67 1.83
N ASP A 91 -6.05 -1.38 0.68
CA ASP A 91 -5.87 -2.33 -0.42
C ASP A 91 -4.58 -1.94 -1.17
N ALA A 92 -3.79 -2.92 -1.60
CA ALA A 92 -2.62 -2.69 -2.44
C ALA A 92 -2.42 -3.83 -3.44
N ILE A 93 -1.90 -3.51 -4.63
CA ILE A 93 -1.50 -4.48 -5.65
C ILE A 93 -0.22 -4.04 -6.35
N GLY A 94 0.64 -5.01 -6.65
CA GLY A 94 1.68 -4.87 -7.66
C GLY A 94 1.11 -5.19 -9.04
N ILE A 95 1.43 -4.37 -10.04
CA ILE A 95 1.08 -4.63 -11.45
C ILE A 95 2.31 -4.90 -12.32
N GLY A 96 3.49 -5.02 -11.70
CA GLY A 96 4.76 -5.26 -12.38
C GLY A 96 5.27 -4.04 -13.15
N MET A 97 6.26 -4.27 -14.02
CA MET A 97 6.78 -3.26 -14.94
C MET A 97 6.04 -3.32 -16.28
N PRO A 98 5.85 -2.19 -16.98
CA PRO A 98 5.16 -2.19 -18.26
C PRO A 98 5.94 -2.98 -19.33
N SER A 99 5.25 -3.89 -20.02
CA SER A 99 5.78 -4.67 -21.14
C SER A 99 4.71 -4.82 -22.23
N GLU A 100 5.08 -5.22 -23.45
CA GLU A 100 4.06 -5.48 -24.48
C GLU A 100 3.17 -6.69 -24.13
N GLU A 101 3.62 -7.58 -23.24
CA GLU A 101 2.90 -8.78 -22.83
C GLU A 101 1.77 -8.47 -21.85
N ASN A 102 1.98 -7.50 -20.94
CA ASN A 102 0.96 -7.10 -19.95
C ASN A 102 0.14 -5.87 -20.38
N LEU A 103 0.29 -5.43 -21.63
CA LEU A 103 -0.56 -4.40 -22.20
C LEU A 103 -1.99 -4.88 -22.38
N GLY A 104 -2.93 -4.15 -21.78
CA GLY A 104 -4.35 -4.50 -21.84
C GLY A 104 -4.76 -5.56 -20.83
N GLU A 105 -3.82 -6.12 -20.08
CA GLU A 105 -4.12 -6.87 -18.86
C GLU A 105 -4.52 -5.90 -17.73
N SER A 106 -5.34 -6.40 -16.82
CA SER A 106 -5.74 -5.67 -15.62
C SER A 106 -5.65 -6.54 -14.38
N THR A 107 -5.27 -5.89 -13.29
CA THR A 107 -5.31 -6.47 -11.94
C THR A 107 -6.33 -5.67 -11.12
N LYS A 108 -7.10 -6.37 -10.29
CA LYS A 108 -8.18 -5.77 -9.50
C LYS A 108 -8.10 -6.15 -8.03
N THR A 109 -8.48 -5.20 -7.19
CA THR A 109 -8.80 -5.38 -5.77
C THR A 109 -10.31 -5.24 -5.56
N SER A 110 -10.74 -5.28 -4.30
CA SER A 110 -12.11 -4.94 -3.92
C SER A 110 -12.44 -3.47 -4.22
N SER A 111 -11.44 -2.60 -4.23
CA SER A 111 -11.61 -1.14 -4.26
C SER A 111 -11.25 -0.48 -5.60
N PHE A 112 -10.42 -1.10 -6.42
CA PHE A 112 -9.97 -0.53 -7.68
C PHE A 112 -9.44 -1.58 -8.65
N GLU A 113 -9.37 -1.20 -9.92
CA GLU A 113 -8.77 -1.98 -11.00
C GLU A 113 -7.71 -1.11 -11.70
N ALA A 114 -6.60 -1.72 -12.11
CA ALA A 114 -5.53 -1.02 -12.78
C ALA A 114 -4.77 -1.89 -13.77
N GLY A 115 -4.04 -1.23 -14.66
CA GLY A 115 -3.16 -1.89 -15.62
C GLY A 115 -2.40 -0.87 -16.46
N PHE A 116 -1.78 -1.36 -17.54
CA PHE A 116 -1.02 -0.53 -18.46
C PHE A 116 -1.75 -0.25 -19.75
N THR A 117 -1.45 0.91 -20.34
CA THR A 117 -1.87 1.26 -21.70
C THR A 117 -0.76 2.05 -22.40
N LYS A 118 -0.78 2.04 -23.73
CA LYS A 118 0.12 2.89 -24.52
C LYS A 118 -0.29 4.36 -24.34
N LYS A 119 0.70 5.26 -24.32
CA LYS A 119 0.49 6.70 -24.15
C LYS A 119 -0.55 7.33 -25.09
N ASN A 120 -0.67 6.79 -26.31
CA ASN A 120 -1.53 7.32 -27.37
C ASN A 120 -2.93 6.68 -27.42
N ASN A 121 -3.22 5.70 -26.56
CA ASN A 121 -4.53 5.06 -26.53
C ASN A 121 -5.54 5.93 -25.76
N ALA A 122 -6.78 5.96 -26.25
CA ALA A 122 -7.86 6.65 -25.57
C ALA A 122 -8.17 5.94 -24.22
N PRO A 123 -8.30 6.68 -23.11
CA PRO A 123 -8.66 6.07 -21.84
C PRO A 123 -10.07 5.49 -21.92
N SER A 124 -10.28 4.33 -21.27
CA SER A 124 -11.62 3.88 -20.93
C SER A 124 -12.31 4.95 -20.07
N PRO A 125 -13.63 5.18 -20.22
CA PRO A 125 -14.34 6.13 -19.39
C PRO A 125 -14.14 5.78 -17.90
N ASN A 126 -14.08 6.82 -17.07
CA ASN A 126 -13.90 6.71 -15.61
C ASN A 126 -12.55 6.12 -15.16
N THR A 127 -11.50 6.29 -15.97
CA THR A 127 -10.12 5.96 -15.57
C THR A 127 -9.26 7.20 -15.38
N LYS A 128 -8.33 7.13 -14.42
CA LYS A 128 -7.28 8.13 -14.20
C LYS A 128 -5.97 7.60 -14.80
N LEU A 129 -5.28 8.43 -15.57
CA LEU A 129 -3.99 8.08 -16.15
C LEU A 129 -2.84 8.68 -15.35
N VAL A 130 -1.83 7.86 -15.06
CA VAL A 130 -0.60 8.26 -14.39
C VAL A 130 0.59 7.98 -15.29
N GLN A 131 1.43 8.99 -15.46
CA GLN A 131 2.68 8.87 -16.20
C GLN A 131 3.76 8.31 -15.27
N THR A 132 4.43 7.24 -15.70
CA THR A 132 5.60 6.66 -15.03
C THR A 132 6.88 7.08 -15.76
N ASP A 133 8.03 6.56 -15.31
CA ASP A 133 9.33 6.83 -15.93
C ASP A 133 9.40 6.36 -17.39
N ASP A 134 8.69 5.28 -17.74
CA ASP A 134 8.55 4.86 -19.14
C ASP A 134 7.52 5.73 -19.87
N LYS A 135 8.03 6.62 -20.73
CA LYS A 135 7.22 7.55 -21.52
C LYS A 135 6.36 6.88 -22.60
N LYS A 136 6.57 5.60 -22.90
CA LYS A 136 5.77 4.83 -23.87
C LYS A 136 4.44 4.38 -23.27
N TYR A 137 4.43 4.15 -21.96
CA TYR A 137 3.30 3.56 -21.25
C TYR A 137 2.71 4.54 -20.23
N ARG A 138 1.48 4.23 -19.80
CA ARG A 138 0.79 4.89 -18.71
C ARG A 138 0.10 3.84 -17.87
N VAL A 139 0.05 4.08 -16.57
CA VAL A 139 -0.81 3.34 -15.66
C VAL A 139 -2.20 3.95 -15.76
N TRP A 140 -3.22 3.12 -15.94
CA TRP A 140 -4.60 3.54 -15.77
C TRP A 140 -5.14 2.95 -14.47
N VAL A 141 -5.96 3.73 -13.77
CA VAL A 141 -6.61 3.34 -12.51
C VAL A 141 -8.10 3.63 -12.62
N LYS A 142 -8.93 2.63 -12.29
CA LYS A 142 -10.38 2.71 -12.21
C LYS A 142 -10.82 2.42 -10.79
N VAL A 143 -11.48 3.37 -10.14
CA VAL A 143 -12.06 3.16 -8.81
C VAL A 143 -13.34 2.34 -8.94
N ILE A 144 -13.54 1.40 -8.02
CA ILE A 144 -14.76 0.59 -7.91
C ILE A 144 -15.52 1.09 -6.68
N GLU A 145 -16.80 1.44 -6.87
CA GLU A 145 -17.72 1.86 -5.81
C GLU A 145 -18.40 0.67 -5.12
#